data_AF-A0A388NRG7-F1
#
_entry.id   AF-A0A388NRG7-F1
#
_cell.length_a   1.000
_cell.length_b   1.000
_cell.length_c   1.000
_cell.angle_alpha   90.00
_cell.angle_beta   90.00
_cell.angle_gamma   90.00
#
_symmetry.space_group_name_H-M   'P 1'
#
loop_
_entity.id
_entity.type
_entity.pdbx_description
1 polymer ?
#
loop_
_entity_poly.entity_id
_entity_poly.type
_entity_poly.pdbx_seq_one_letter_code
_entity_poly.pdbx_strand_id
1 'polypeptide(L)'
;MDRHQLRLNQASGIIVALVGALMTANFWPPVRALLGGWPGAIMWGVAIGALAGSVSELHVLGRIFTRRDNRLLNTLVALVLPLGVGLLLAAAIGAARQ
;
A
#
# COMPACT_ATOMS: atom_id res chain seq x y z
N MET A 1 21.34 8.26 1.74
CA MET A 1 20.89 7.64 0.47
C MET A 1 21.10 8.65 -0.64
N ASP A 2 21.57 8.23 -1.81
CA ASP A 2 21.84 9.15 -2.91
C ASP A 2 20.55 9.55 -3.63
N ARG A 3 20.45 10.79 -4.15
CA ARG A 3 19.20 11.29 -4.77
C ARG A 3 18.77 10.46 -5.98
N HIS A 4 19.74 9.90 -6.68
CA HIS A 4 19.51 9.00 -7.80
C HIS A 4 18.82 7.70 -7.35
N GLN A 5 19.25 7.11 -6.23
CA GLN A 5 18.63 5.90 -5.69
C GLN A 5 17.23 6.16 -5.11
N LEU A 6 17.00 7.32 -4.51
CA LEU A 6 15.66 7.72 -4.06
C LEU A 6 14.68 7.78 -5.23
N ARG A 7 15.10 8.36 -6.37
CA ARG A 7 14.29 8.44 -7.58
C ARG A 7 13.98 7.07 -8.18
N LEU A 8 14.95 6.15 -8.15
CA LEU A 8 14.74 4.78 -8.60
C LEU A 8 13.75 4.02 -7.71
N ASN A 9 13.85 4.20 -6.38
CA ASN A 9 12.91 3.60 -5.43
C ASN A 9 11.50 4.18 -5.56
N GLN A 10 11.39 5.49 -5.82
CA GLN A 10 10.10 6.13 -6.14
C GLN A 10 9.50 5.58 -7.44
N ALA A 11 10.31 5.46 -8.49
CA ALA A 11 9.85 4.92 -9.77
C ALA A 11 9.37 3.46 -9.64
N SER A 12 10.13 2.61 -8.94
CA SER A 12 9.71 1.22 -8.71
C SER A 12 8.46 1.12 -7.84
N GLY A 13 8.36 1.94 -6.79
CA GLY A 13 7.17 2.04 -5.95
C GLY A 13 5.92 2.44 -6.74
N ILE A 14 6.03 3.44 -7.62
CA ILE A 14 4.96 3.86 -8.52
C ILE A 14 4.52 2.71 -9.43
N ILE A 15 5.47 2.02 -10.07
CA ILE A 15 5.16 0.92 -10.99
C ILE A 15 4.42 -0.21 -10.26
N VAL A 16 4.93 -0.66 -9.12
CA VAL A 16 4.33 -1.76 -8.36
C VAL A 16 2.93 -1.39 -7.85
N ALA A 17 2.77 -0.20 -7.27
CA ALA A 17 1.49 0.24 -6.75
C ALA A 17 0.47 0.50 -7.86
N LEU A 18 0.90 1.00 -9.02
CA LEU A 18 0.04 1.19 -10.18
C LEU A 18 -0.46 -0.16 -10.72
N VAL A 19 0.42 -1.15 -10.87
CA VAL A 19 0.01 -2.51 -11.28
C VAL A 19 -0.99 -3.09 -10.27
N GLY A 20 -0.73 -2.95 -8.97
CA GLY A 20 -1.66 -3.37 -7.92
C GLY A 20 -3.02 -2.68 -8.02
N ALA A 21 -3.04 -1.35 -8.14
CA ALA A 21 -4.27 -0.57 -8.25
C ALA A 21 -5.07 -0.93 -9.51
N LEU A 22 -4.41 -1.18 -10.64
CA LEU A 22 -5.06 -1.63 -11.87
C LEU A 22 -5.64 -3.03 -11.73
N MET A 23 -4.92 -3.96 -11.11
CA MET A 23 -5.42 -5.31 -10.79
C MET A 23 -6.64 -5.23 -9.86
N THR A 24 -6.55 -4.45 -8.77
CA THR A 24 -7.67 -4.22 -7.84
C THR A 24 -8.88 -3.62 -8.55
N ALA A 25 -8.68 -2.60 -9.39
CA ALA A 25 -9.77 -1.96 -10.12
C ALA A 25 -10.40 -2.88 -11.18
N ASN A 26 -9.61 -3.82 -11.73
CA ASN A 26 -10.08 -4.81 -12.68
C ASN A 26 -10.92 -5.91 -12.01
N PHE A 27 -10.45 -6.45 -10.89
CA PHE A 27 -11.09 -7.58 -10.20
C PHE A 27 -12.14 -7.16 -9.16
N TRP A 28 -12.12 -5.90 -8.69
CA TRP A 28 -13.15 -5.33 -7.81
C TRP A 28 -13.80 -4.08 -8.42
N PRO A 29 -14.83 -4.26 -9.27
CA PRO A 29 -15.60 -3.16 -9.83
C PRO A 29 -16.17 -2.15 -8.81
N PRO A 30 -16.62 -2.55 -7.60
CA PRO A 30 -17.08 -1.59 -6.59
C PRO A 30 -15.97 -0.66 -6.11
N VAL A 31 -14.75 -1.18 -5.91
CA VAL A 31 -13.58 -0.38 -5.52
C VAL A 31 -13.23 0.59 -6.63
N ARG A 32 -13.24 0.15 -7.89
CA ARG A 32 -13.03 1.05 -9.04
C ARG A 32 -14.06 2.18 -9.08
N ALA A 33 -15.33 1.89 -8.83
CA ALA A 33 -16.38 2.91 -8.80
C ALA A 33 -16.13 3.93 -7.66
N LEU A 34 -15.79 3.46 -6.47
CA LEU A 34 -15.49 4.30 -5.31
C LEU A 34 -14.28 5.22 -5.53
N LEU A 35 -13.28 4.76 -6.28
CA LEU A 35 -12.10 5.56 -6.62
C LEU A 35 -12.34 6.59 -7.73
N GLY A 36 -13.51 6.58 -8.40
CA GLY A 36 -13.78 7.47 -9.53
C GLY A 36 -13.43 6.88 -10.90
N GLY A 37 -13.48 5.55 -11.03
CA GLY A 37 -13.21 4.84 -12.28
C GLY A 37 -11.72 4.59 -12.53
N TRP A 38 -11.38 4.33 -13.80
CA TRP A 38 -9.99 4.13 -14.21
C TRP A 38 -9.05 5.32 -13.92
N PRO A 39 -9.46 6.59 -14.14
CA PRO A 39 -8.61 7.73 -13.80
C PRO A 39 -8.27 7.77 -12.31
N GLY A 40 -9.27 7.48 -11.47
CA GLY A 40 -9.12 7.37 -10.04
C GLY A 40 -8.16 6.28 -9.59
N ALA A 41 -8.33 5.07 -10.12
CA ALA A 41 -7.44 3.94 -9.82
C ALA A 41 -5.98 4.22 -10.22
N ILE A 42 -5.76 4.87 -11.36
CA ILE A 42 -4.42 5.27 -11.82
C ILE A 42 -3.83 6.33 -10.88
N MET A 43 -4.60 7.38 -10.57
CA MET A 43 -4.15 8.46 -9.69
C MET A 43 -3.77 7.93 -8.30
N TRP A 44 -4.63 7.09 -7.70
CA TRP A 44 -4.37 6.50 -6.40
C TRP A 44 -3.20 5.51 -6.43
N GLY A 45 -3.07 4.70 -7.48
CA GLY A 45 -1.92 3.82 -7.67
C GLY A 45 -0.59 4.58 -7.73
N VAL A 46 -0.55 5.67 -8.51
CA VAL A 46 0.63 6.54 -8.59
C VAL A 46 0.91 7.25 -7.27
N ALA A 47 -0.11 7.81 -6.61
CA ALA A 47 0.03 8.51 -5.33
C ALA A 47 0.56 7.57 -4.23
N ILE A 48 -0.03 6.39 -4.08
CA ILE A 48 0.40 5.37 -3.11
C ILE A 48 1.82 4.90 -3.44
N GLY A 49 2.13 4.66 -4.71
CA GLY A 49 3.45 4.19 -5.11
C GLY A 49 4.54 5.25 -4.95
N ALA A 50 4.23 6.52 -5.23
CA ALA A 50 5.13 7.64 -4.99
C ALA A 50 5.38 7.82 -3.49
N LEU A 51 4.32 7.72 -2.68
CA LEU A 51 4.44 7.72 -1.21
C LEU A 51 5.29 6.53 -0.77
N ALA A 52 4.92 5.29 -1.08
CA ALA A 52 5.65 4.08 -0.68
C ALA A 52 7.13 4.07 -1.11
N GLY A 53 7.41 4.49 -2.36
CA GLY A 53 8.78 4.60 -2.86
C GLY A 53 9.57 5.77 -2.25
N SER A 54 8.88 6.84 -1.84
CA SER A 54 9.46 7.91 -1.01
C SER A 54 9.69 7.48 0.43
N VAL A 55 8.87 6.56 0.94
CA VAL A 55 9.06 5.89 2.23
C VAL A 55 10.12 4.80 2.11
N SER A 56 11.12 4.91 1.23
CA SER A 56 12.38 4.16 1.39
C SER A 56 13.18 4.61 2.64
N GLU A 57 12.72 5.65 3.34
CA GLU A 57 12.95 5.90 4.77
C GLU A 57 12.26 4.86 5.70
N LEU A 58 11.52 3.87 5.20
CA LEU A 58 11.16 2.64 5.94
C LEU A 58 12.38 1.76 6.17
N HIS A 59 13.54 2.01 5.56
CA HIS A 59 14.76 1.48 6.14
C HIS A 59 15.04 2.12 7.51
N VAL A 60 14.59 3.35 7.79
CA VAL A 60 14.67 4.00 9.12
C VAL A 60 13.49 3.60 10.01
N LEU A 61 12.25 3.50 9.53
CA LEU A 61 11.16 2.92 10.35
C LEU A 61 11.41 1.44 10.64
N GLY A 62 11.79 0.68 9.62
CA GLY A 62 12.24 -0.71 9.72
C GLY A 62 13.46 -0.84 10.61
N ARG A 63 14.44 0.08 10.56
CA ARG A 63 15.59 0.13 11.50
C ARG A 63 15.21 0.63 12.89
N ILE A 64 14.14 1.39 13.08
CA ILE A 64 13.57 1.73 14.40
C ILE A 64 12.83 0.52 14.99
N PHE A 65 12.11 -0.23 14.15
CA PHE A 65 11.44 -1.49 14.51
C PHE A 65 12.41 -2.68 14.65
N THR A 66 13.56 -2.68 13.96
CA THR A 66 14.56 -3.77 13.98
C THR A 66 15.81 -3.47 14.81
N ARG A 67 16.15 -2.20 15.13
CA ARG A 67 17.22 -1.91 16.11
C ARG A 67 16.80 -2.23 17.55
N ARG A 68 15.51 -2.22 17.85
CA ARG A 68 15.01 -2.94 19.01
C ARG A 68 14.60 -4.31 18.51
N ASP A 69 15.22 -5.34 19.04
CA ASP A 69 14.94 -6.77 18.81
C ASP A 69 13.54 -7.17 19.32
N ASN A 70 12.50 -6.38 18.99
CA ASN A 70 11.12 -6.62 19.37
C ASN A 70 10.47 -7.48 18.31
N ARG A 71 10.96 -8.72 18.21
CA ARG A 71 10.36 -9.81 17.41
C ARG A 71 8.84 -9.83 17.57
N LEU A 72 8.37 -9.56 18.79
CA LEU A 72 6.96 -9.46 19.17
C LEU A 72 6.21 -8.34 18.45
N LEU A 73 6.74 -7.12 18.40
CA LEU A 73 6.11 -6.02 17.64
C LEU A 73 6.12 -6.31 16.14
N ASN A 74 7.21 -6.88 15.62
CA ASN A 74 7.30 -7.17 14.19
C ASN A 74 6.31 -8.28 13.79
N THR A 75 6.15 -9.31 14.63
CA THR A 75 5.12 -10.35 14.46
C THR A 75 3.71 -9.79 14.60
N LEU A 76 3.47 -8.91 15.58
CA LEU A 76 2.16 -8.26 15.75
C LEU A 76 1.82 -7.38 14.56
N VAL A 77 2.75 -6.56 14.07
CA VAL A 77 2.55 -5.72 12.88
C VAL A 77 2.31 -6.60 11.65
N ALA A 78 3.11 -7.65 11.45
CA ALA A 78 2.97 -8.58 10.35
C ALA A 78 1.65 -9.37 10.38
N LEU A 79 1.06 -9.59 11.55
CA LEU A 79 -0.21 -10.30 11.70
C LEU A 79 -1.42 -9.34 11.65
N VAL A 80 -1.33 -8.21 12.32
CA VAL A 80 -2.42 -7.25 12.50
C VAL A 80 -2.68 -6.45 11.22
N LEU A 81 -1.65 -6.08 10.44
CA LEU A 81 -1.88 -5.39 9.18
C LEU A 81 -2.75 -6.20 8.20
N PRO A 82 -2.38 -7.44 7.81
CA PRO A 82 -3.18 -8.21 6.87
C PRO A 82 -4.57 -8.54 7.42
N LEU A 83 -4.71 -8.84 8.72
CA LEU A 83 -6.01 -9.09 9.33
C LEU A 83 -6.89 -7.83 9.38
N GLY A 84 -6.33 -6.68 9.74
CA GLY A 84 -7.03 -5.41 9.79
C GLY A 84 -7.47 -4.92 8.42
N VAL A 85 -6.58 -5.05 7.41
CA VAL A 85 -6.92 -4.76 6.01
C VAL A 85 -8.01 -5.70 5.52
N GLY A 86 -7.93 -7.01 5.83
CA GLY A 86 -8.96 -7.99 5.48
C GLY A 86 -10.32 -7.69 6.10
N LEU A 87 -10.36 -7.32 7.38
CA LEU A 87 -11.58 -6.93 8.09
C LEU A 87 -12.21 -5.65 7.52
N LEU A 88 -11.41 -4.63 7.24
CA LEU A 88 -11.88 -3.40 6.61
C LEU A 88 -12.46 -3.67 5.21
N LEU A 89 -11.81 -4.55 4.44
CA LEU A 89 -12.31 -4.96 3.14
C LEU A 89 -13.63 -5.72 3.24
N ALA A 90 -13.72 -6.67 4.17
CA ALA A 90 -14.93 -7.46 4.40
C ALA A 90 -16.10 -6.56 4.85
N ALA A 91 -15.84 -5.59 5.73
CA ALA A 91 -16.82 -4.60 6.16
C ALA A 91 -17.28 -3.71 5.01
N ALA A 92 -16.36 -3.23 4.16
CA ALA A 92 -16.70 -2.44 2.99
C ALA A 92 -17.55 -3.22 1.96
N ILE A 93 -17.26 -4.51 1.76
CA ILE A 93 -18.06 -5.38 0.88
C ILE A 93 -19.45 -5.64 1.49
N GLY A 94 -19.53 -5.85 2.80
CA GLY A 94 -20.81 -6.03 3.50
C GLY A 94 -21.71 -4.80 3.41
N ALA A 95 -21.13 -3.61 3.60
CA ALA A 95 -21.84 -2.34 3.48
C ALA A 95 -22.32 -2.04 2.05
N ALA A 96 -21.63 -2.54 1.03
CA ALA A 96 -22.00 -2.35 -0.37
C ALA A 96 -23.11 -3.30 -0.88
N ARG A 97 -23.53 -4.29 -0.07
CA ARG A 97 -24.59 -5.26 -0.40
C ARG A 97 -25.94 -4.97 0.29
N GLN A 98 -25.99 -4.01 1.20
CA GLN A 98 -27.22 -3.49 1.82
C GLN A 98 -27.75 -2.31 1.01
#